data_AF-R1CRP6-F1
#
_entry.id   AF-R1CRP6-F1
#
_cell.length_a   1.000
_cell.length_b   1.000
_cell.length_c   1.000
_cell.angle_alpha   90.00
_cell.angle_beta   90.00
_cell.angle_gamma   90.00
#
_symmetry.space_group_name_H-M   'P 1'
#
loop_
_entity.id
_entity.type
_entity.pdbx_description
1 polymer ?
#
loop_
_entity_poly.entity_id
_entity_poly.type
_entity_poly.pdbx_seq_one_letter_code
_entity_poly.pdbx_strand_id
1 'polypeptide(L)' 'MDSIKVDLEYCYGIGKLKEKFDLKTSNGCVIYSQNGTMKTSFANTFDDVANGRKPEDRIFPYRETKKEIYKGNISKIYL' A
#
# COMPACT_ATOMS: atom_id res chain seq x y z
N MET A 1 13.12 -13.63 0.77
CA MET A 1 12.17 -12.54 0.42
C MET A 1 12.38 -11.47 1.47
N ASP A 2 13.01 -10.36 1.12
CA ASP A 2 13.83 -9.68 2.14
C ASP A 2 13.15 -8.48 2.81
N SER A 3 12.18 -7.85 2.14
CA SER A 3 11.28 -6.83 2.71
C SER A 3 10.32 -6.32 1.63
N ILE A 4 9.20 -5.73 2.05
CA ILE A 4 8.32 -4.92 1.21
C ILE A 4 8.29 -3.51 1.80
N LYS A 5 8.63 -2.50 1.00
CA LYS A 5 8.51 -1.09 1.38
C LYS A 5 7.27 -0.51 0.72
N VAL A 6 6.45 0.18 1.48
CA VAL A 6 5.27 0.90 0.98
C VAL A 6 5.41 2.38 1.32
N ASP A 7 5.06 3.25 0.38
CA ASP A 7 4.88 4.68 0.56
C ASP A 7 3.62 5.07 -0.21
N LEU A 8 2.50 5.13 0.52
CA LEU A 8 1.16 5.36 0.00
C LEU A 8 0.61 6.67 0.57
N GLU A 9 0.07 7.53 -0.29
CA GLU A 9 -0.65 8.75 0.11
C GLU A 9 -1.88 8.92 -0.77
N TYR A 10 -3.01 9.27 -0.16
CA TYR A 10 -4.31 9.47 -0.81
C TYR A 10 -4.78 8.27 -1.66
N CYS A 11 -4.53 7.05 -1.20
CA CYS A 11 -5.08 5.82 -1.78
C CYS A 11 -6.32 5.41 -0.98
N TYR A 12 -7.54 5.53 -1.54
CA TYR A 12 -8.77 5.13 -0.85
C TYR A 12 -8.95 5.73 0.56
N GLY A 13 -8.50 6.97 0.77
CA GLY A 13 -8.57 7.64 2.07
C GLY A 13 -7.41 7.34 3.03
N ILE A 14 -6.41 6.54 2.63
CA ILE A 14 -5.13 6.46 3.34
C ILE A 14 -4.47 7.85 3.26
N GLY A 15 -4.42 8.58 4.36
CA GLY A 15 -3.75 9.89 4.38
C GLY A 15 -2.27 9.77 4.04
N LYS A 16 -1.54 8.94 4.80
CA LYS A 16 -0.14 8.60 4.56
C LYS A 16 0.20 7.28 5.24
N LEU A 17 0.88 6.38 4.54
CA LEU A 17 1.43 5.15 5.08
C LEU A 17 2.82 4.93 4.49
N LYS A 18 3.85 5.01 5.33
CA LYS A 18 5.24 4.79 4.92
C LYS A 18 5.89 3.76 5.84
N GLU A 19 5.88 2.52 5.40
CA GLU A 19 6.26 1.38 6.24
C GLU A 19 7.13 0.38 5.49
N LYS A 20 7.92 -0.37 6.25
CA LYS A 20 8.75 -1.48 5.74
C LYS A 20 8.35 -2.76 6.46
N PHE A 21 7.76 -3.69 5.70
CA PHE A 21 7.42 -5.02 6.17
C PHE A 21 8.61 -5.96 5.96
N ASP A 22 9.23 -6.41 7.05
CA ASP A 22 10.33 -7.37 7.00
C ASP A 22 9.79 -8.81 7.02
N LEU A 23 9.90 -9.50 5.87
CA LEU A 23 9.44 -10.88 5.67
C LEU A 23 10.58 -11.91 5.78
N LYS A 24 11.68 -11.55 6.44
CA LYS A 24 12.87 -12.41 6.55
C LYS A 24 12.64 -13.61 7.48
N THR A 25 11.90 -13.39 8.55
CA THR A 25 11.64 -14.39 9.61
C THR A 25 10.32 -15.13 9.40
N SER A 26 9.38 -14.54 8.65
CA SER A 26 8.07 -15.10 8.36
C SER A 26 7.62 -14.66 6.97
N ASN A 27 6.96 -15.56 6.24
CA ASN A 27 6.38 -15.30 4.93
C ASN A 27 5.10 -14.44 4.97
N GLY A 28 4.70 -13.96 6.16
CA GLY A 28 3.50 -13.15 6.36
C GLY A 28 3.68 -12.08 7.43
N CYS A 29 2.88 -11.02 7.31
CA CYS A 29 2.78 -9.92 8.27
C CYS A 29 1.30 -9.66 8.58
N VAL A 30 1.00 -9.26 9.82
CA VAL A 30 -0.34 -8.87 10.23
C VAL A 30 -0.42 -7.35 10.30
N ILE A 31 -1.33 -6.78 9.53
CA ILE A 31 -1.62 -5.34 9.56
C ILE A 31 -2.83 -5.12 10.47
N TYR A 32 -2.62 -4.41 11.57
CA TYR A 32 -3.67 -4.04 12.52
C TYR A 32 -3.97 -2.54 12.44
N SER A 33 -5.25 -2.18 12.55
CA SER A 33 -5.72 -0.79 12.59
C SER A 33 -7.05 -0.72 13.35
N GLN A 34 -7.61 0.46 13.59
CA GLN A 34 -9.00 0.57 14.03
C GLN A 34 -9.96 0.44 12.83
N ASN A 35 -11.27 0.39 13.09
CA ASN A 35 -12.27 0.49 12.03
C ASN A 35 -12.23 1.90 11.42
N GLY A 36 -12.46 2.01 10.10
CA GLY A 36 -12.48 3.29 9.40
C GLY A 36 -11.13 3.97 9.18
N THR A 37 -10.00 3.36 9.55
CA THR A 37 -8.67 3.95 9.32
C THR A 37 -8.09 3.55 7.97
N MET A 38 -7.69 2.29 7.79
CA MET A 38 -7.01 1.90 6.54
C MET A 38 -7.22 0.47 6.05
N LYS A 39 -7.80 -0.45 6.83
CA LYS A 39 -7.86 -1.88 6.45
C LYS A 39 -8.38 -2.13 5.03
N THR A 40 -9.62 -1.72 4.78
CA THR A 40 -10.26 -1.89 3.47
C THR A 40 -9.57 -1.05 2.39
N SER A 41 -9.14 0.17 2.74
CA SER A 41 -8.40 1.05 1.83
C SER A 41 -7.08 0.44 1.37
N PHE A 42 -6.35 -0.21 2.28
CA PHE A 42 -5.09 -0.89 2.01
C PHE A 42 -5.32 -2.11 1.13
N ALA A 43 -6.34 -2.92 1.43
CA ALA A 43 -6.73 -4.06 0.59
C ALA A 43 -7.11 -3.61 -0.84
N ASN A 44 -7.95 -2.58 -0.99
CA ASN A 44 -8.31 -2.03 -2.30
C ASN A 44 -7.11 -1.45 -3.05
N THR A 45 -6.18 -0.80 -2.34
CA THR A 45 -4.95 -0.26 -2.95
C THR A 45 -4.11 -1.38 -3.55
N PHE A 46 -3.93 -2.48 -2.80
CA PHE A 46 -3.16 -3.64 -3.28
C PHE A 46 -3.89 -4.41 -4.39
N ASP A 47 -5.21 -4.55 -4.31
CA ASP A 47 -6.02 -5.16 -5.38
C ASP A 47 -5.88 -4.37 -6.68
N ASP A 48 -5.96 -3.04 -6.63
CA ASP A 48 -5.74 -2.22 -7.81
C ASP A 48 -4.34 -2.36 -8.39
N VAL A 49 -3.31 -2.32 -7.54
CA VAL A 49 -1.94 -2.50 -8.00
C VAL A 49 -1.75 -3.88 -8.64
N ALA A 50 -2.33 -4.93 -8.05
CA ALA A 50 -2.27 -6.30 -8.58
C ALA A 50 -2.99 -6.46 -9.93
N ASN A 51 -4.02 -5.66 -10.19
CA ASN A 51 -4.76 -5.66 -11.44
C ASN A 51 -4.29 -4.57 -12.43
N GLY A 52 -3.15 -3.92 -12.18
CA GLY A 52 -2.62 -2.84 -13.02
C GLY A 52 -3.46 -1.55 -13.02
N ARG A 53 -4.43 -1.42 -12.12
CA ARG A 53 -5.27 -0.23 -11.95
C ARG A 53 -4.55 0.85 -11.12
N LYS A 54 -5.08 2.07 -11.16
CA LYS A 54 -4.59 3.18 -10.35
C LYS A 54 -5.50 3.37 -9.12
N PRO A 55 -5.00 3.09 -7.91
CA PRO A 55 -5.62 3.57 -6.68
C PRO A 55 -5.85 5.07 -6.74
N GLU A 56 -6.98 5.51 -6.20
CA GLU A 56 -7.37 6.92 -6.16
C GLU A 56 -8.11 7.27 -4.86
N ASP A 57 -8.14 8.56 -4.52
CA ASP A 57 -8.98 9.08 -3.45
C ASP A 57 -10.40 9.31 -3.99
N ARG A 58 -11.35 8.49 -3.53
CA ARG A 58 -12.76 8.58 -3.95
C ARG A 58 -13.50 9.77 -3.36
N ILE A 59 -13.00 10.35 -2.25
CA ILE A 59 -13.64 11.47 -1.56
C ILE A 59 -13.12 12.79 -2.11
N PHE A 60 -11.81 12.87 -2.36
CA PHE A 60 -11.14 14.07 -2.84
C PHE A 60 -10.44 13.80 -4.19
N PRO A 61 -11.17 13.86 -5.32
CA PRO A 61 -10.66 13.43 -6.63
C PRO A 61 -9.49 14.27 -7.16
N TYR A 62 -9.30 15.47 -6.62
CA TYR A 62 -8.21 16.37 -7.00
C TYR A 62 -6.89 16.07 -6.26
N ARG A 63 -6.88 15.17 -5.27
CA ARG A 63 -5.65 14.79 -4.57
C ARG A 63 -4.83 13.83 -5.44
N GLU A 64 -3.55 14.16 -5.62
CA GLU A 64 -2.65 13.27 -6.31
C GLU A 64 -2.30 12.06 -5.46
N THR A 65 -2.73 10.88 -5.90
CA THR A 65 -2.40 9.62 -5.22
C THR A 65 -0.96 9.21 -5.45
N LYS A 66 -0.25 8.95 -4.35
CA LYS A 66 1.10 8.35 -4.35
C LYS A 66 0.99 6.86 -4.06
N LYS A 67 1.56 6.04 -4.95
CA LYS A 67 1.56 4.57 -4.85
C LYS A 67 2.95 3.98 -5.11
N GLU A 68 3.81 3.95 -4.10
CA GLU A 68 5.13 3.34 -4.25
C GLU A 68 5.22 2.05 -3.43
N ILE A 69 5.45 0.93 -4.12
CA ILE A 69 5.61 -0.39 -3.52
C ILE A 69 6.88 -1.00 -4.08
N TYR A 70 7.82 -1.37 -3.20
CA TYR A 70 9.12 -1.93 -3.58
C TYR A 70 9.36 -3.27 -2.88
N LYS A 71 9.93 -4.22 -3.61
CA LYS A 71 10.43 -5.49 -3.07
C LYS A 71 11.93 -5.39 -2.83
N GLY A 72 12.36 -5.62 -1.60
CA GLY A 72 13.75 -5.50 -1.19
C GLY A 72 14.26 -4.06 -1.28
N ASN A 73 15.50 -3.87 -1.76
CA ASN A 73 16.14 -2.55 -1.80
C ASN A 73 15.97 -1.77 -3.11
N ILE A 74 15.49 -2.36 -4.21
CA ILE A 74 15.67 -1.73 -5.54
C ILE A 74 14.49 -1.90 -6.51
N SER A 75 13.68 -2.97 -6.44
CA SER A 75 12.68 -3.24 -7.48
C SER A 75 11.30 -2.65 -7.14
N LYS A 76 10.80 -1.70 -7.94
CA LYS A 76 9.35 -1.39 -7.97
C LYS A 76 8.61 -2.67 -8.29
N ILE A 77 7.61 -3.00 -7.47
CA ILE A 77 6.75 -4.13 -7.77
C ILE A 77 5.80 -3.66 -8.87
N TYR A 78 6.08 -4.09 -10.09
CA TYR A 78 5.05 -4.20 -11.11
C TYR A 78 4.37 -5.54 -10.82
N LEU A 79 3.24 -5.50 -10.10
CA LEU A 79 2.35 -6.65 -10.04
C LEU A 79 1.61 -6.76 -11.38
#